data_AF-A0A3A8KVH1-F1
#
_entry.id   AF-A0A3A8KVH1-F1
#
_cell.length_a   1.000
_cell.length_b   1.000
_cell.length_c   1.000
_cell.angle_alpha   90.00
_cell.angle_beta   90.00
_cell.angle_gamma   90.00
#
_symmetry.space_group_name_H-M   'P 1'
#
loop_
_entity.id
_entity.type
_entity.pdbx_description
1 polymer ?
#
loop_
_entity_poly.entity_id
_entity_poly.type
_entity_poly.pdbx_seq_one_letter_code
_entity_poly.pdbx_strand_id
1 'polypeptide(L)'
;MALTLRSRTGEDEGFMQLEPTVVVDGGATLGLNQPRIEMHVGVMKADLRFADLLVIENQPTAGQPPRVETFSTKSRDLSRMELGELTTQMTGDAKLALRYYGETLKIRRPGMEIEARVQRVRLIYEGGELKPSGPIDLKSAVERTATEVKGVEVSFQ
;
A
#
# COMPACT_ATOMS: atom_id res chain seq x y z
N MET A 1 3.36 -13.93 -2.28
CA MET A 1 3.80 -12.58 -1.85
C MET A 1 5.15 -12.70 -1.12
N ALA A 2 6.25 -12.44 -1.82
CA ALA A 2 7.58 -12.37 -1.20
C ALA A 2 7.88 -10.91 -0.86
N LEU A 3 7.85 -10.57 0.43
CA LEU A 3 8.24 -9.24 0.90
C LEU A 3 9.77 -9.22 1.04
N THR A 4 10.46 -8.49 0.18
CA THR A 4 11.94 -8.44 0.24
C THR A 4 12.36 -7.24 1.11
N LEU A 5 12.82 -7.52 2.33
CA LEU A 5 13.48 -6.54 3.18
C LEU A 5 14.94 -6.42 2.72
N ARG A 6 15.38 -5.23 2.29
CA ARG A 6 16.80 -4.97 1.99
C ARG A 6 17.36 -3.92 2.97
N SER A 7 18.51 -4.22 3.58
CA SER A 7 19.27 -3.30 4.42
C SER A 7 20.08 -2.33 3.57
N ARG A 8 20.13 -1.04 3.96
CA ARG A 8 21.07 -0.06 3.39
C ARG A 8 22.24 0.12 4.34
N THR A 9 23.46 -0.11 3.87
CA THR A 9 24.68 0.26 4.59
C THR A 9 24.88 1.77 4.46
N GLY A 10 24.80 2.49 5.57
CA GLY A 10 25.33 3.85 5.68
C GLY A 10 26.80 3.77 6.08
N GLU A 11 27.68 4.30 5.25
CA GLU A 11 29.07 4.55 5.63
C GLU A 11 29.08 5.75 6.57
N ASP A 12 29.02 5.48 7.88
CA ASP A 12 29.70 6.21 8.94
C ASP A 12 29.25 5.62 10.29
N GLU A 13 30.23 5.17 11.08
CA GLU A 13 30.12 4.89 12.52
C GLU A 13 29.11 3.80 12.94
N GLY A 14 29.51 2.52 12.77
CA GLY A 14 29.44 1.49 13.83
C GLY A 14 28.10 1.11 14.49
N PHE A 15 26.96 1.66 14.09
CA PHE A 15 25.63 1.30 14.61
C PHE A 15 24.83 0.62 13.49
N MET A 16 24.63 -0.68 13.63
CA MET A 16 23.76 -1.47 12.77
C MET A 16 22.28 -1.10 13.06
N GLN A 17 21.84 0.07 12.62
CA GLN A 17 20.41 0.42 12.62
C GLN A 17 19.75 -0.29 11.45
N LEU A 18 19.00 -1.33 11.76
CA LEU A 18 18.12 -2.00 10.81
C LEU A 18 17.00 -1.02 10.46
N GLU A 19 17.14 -0.29 9.36
CA GLU A 19 16.04 0.42 8.69
C GLU A 19 15.31 -0.61 7.81
N PRO A 20 14.16 -1.17 8.21
CA PRO A 20 13.41 -2.08 7.34
C PRO A 20 12.86 -1.31 6.14
N THR A 21 13.62 -1.28 5.04
CA THR A 21 13.06 -0.82 3.76
C THR A 21 12.15 -1.93 3.25
N VAL A 22 10.84 -1.69 3.31
CA VAL A 22 9.87 -2.56 2.65
C VAL A 22 9.91 -2.23 1.17
N VAL A 23 10.67 -3.00 0.41
CA VAL A 23 10.64 -2.96 -1.04
C VAL A 23 9.47 -3.85 -1.46
N VAL A 24 8.30 -3.24 -1.62
CA VAL A 24 7.27 -3.80 -2.49
C VAL A 24 7.70 -3.43 -3.89
N ASP A 25 7.89 -4.43 -4.75
CA ASP A 25 8.49 -4.30 -6.09
C ASP A 25 7.99 -3.04 -6.82
N GLY A 26 8.87 -2.06 -7.04
CA GLY A 26 8.60 -0.78 -7.71
C GLY A 26 8.23 0.43 -6.84
N GLY A 27 8.02 0.30 -5.53
CA GLY A 27 7.74 1.44 -4.65
C GLY A 27 8.37 1.27 -3.27
N ALA A 28 9.49 1.93 -3.00
CA ALA A 28 10.03 1.98 -1.65
C ALA A 28 9.04 2.72 -0.71
N THR A 29 8.88 2.24 0.52
CA THR A 29 8.24 2.97 1.62
C THR A 29 9.19 4.08 2.09
N LEU A 30 9.39 5.10 1.25
CA LEU A 30 10.40 6.14 1.49
C LEU A 30 9.93 7.08 2.61
N GLY A 31 10.69 7.10 3.71
CA GLY A 31 10.66 8.20 4.68
C GLY A 31 9.82 7.99 5.95
N LEU A 32 9.49 6.76 6.33
CA LEU A 32 8.94 6.43 7.66
C LEU A 32 10.08 6.09 8.63
N ASN A 33 10.07 6.65 9.85
CA ASN A 33 11.09 6.34 10.84
C ASN A 33 10.78 5.01 11.55
N GLN A 34 11.71 4.05 11.51
CA GLN A 34 11.54 2.70 12.05
C GLN A 34 10.19 2.06 11.67
N PRO A 35 9.95 1.79 10.37
CA PRO A 35 8.66 1.29 9.95
C PRO A 35 8.39 -0.11 10.50
N ARG A 36 7.20 -0.30 11.06
CA ARG A 36 6.69 -1.57 11.57
C ARG A 36 5.61 -2.10 10.65
N ILE A 37 5.72 -3.36 10.26
CA ILE A 37 4.75 -4.03 9.40
C ILE A 37 3.73 -4.75 10.27
N GLU A 38 2.47 -4.54 9.95
CA GLU A 38 1.35 -5.23 10.58
C GLU A 38 0.43 -5.79 9.49
N MET A 39 0.01 -7.04 9.64
CA MET A 39 -0.86 -7.72 8.68
C MET A 39 -2.22 -7.99 9.32
N HIS A 40 -3.27 -7.99 8.49
CA HIS A 40 -4.64 -8.30 8.91
C HIS A 40 -5.11 -7.41 10.07
N VAL A 41 -4.89 -6.10 9.96
CA VAL A 41 -5.16 -5.14 11.04
C VAL A 41 -6.59 -4.64 10.97
N GLY A 42 -7.31 -4.72 12.10
CA GLY A 42 -8.60 -4.08 12.24
C GLY A 42 -8.48 -2.56 12.08
N VAL A 43 -9.24 -1.98 11.15
CA VAL A 43 -9.31 -0.55 10.90
C VAL A 43 -10.76 -0.10 10.85
N MET A 44 -11.03 1.07 11.40
CA MET A 44 -12.36 1.68 11.41
C MET A 44 -12.30 3.04 10.71
N LYS A 45 -13.15 3.21 9.70
CA LYS A 45 -13.37 4.50 9.02
C LYS A 45 -14.86 4.70 8.71
N ALA A 46 -15.40 3.93 7.77
CA ALA A 46 -16.83 3.90 7.48
C ALA A 46 -17.53 2.77 8.26
N ASP A 47 -16.90 1.61 8.26
CA ASP A 47 -17.24 0.40 9.00
C ASP A 47 -15.95 -0.29 9.47
N LEU A 48 -16.08 -1.33 10.29
CA LEU A 48 -14.93 -2.15 10.69
C LEU A 48 -14.48 -3.01 9.50
N ARG A 49 -13.21 -2.89 9.13
CA ARG A 49 -12.56 -3.67 8.06
C ARG A 49 -11.22 -4.19 8.54
N PHE A 50 -10.64 -5.09 7.75
CA PHE A 50 -9.28 -5.56 7.94
C PHE A 50 -8.44 -5.06 6.78
N ALA A 51 -7.42 -4.26 7.08
CA ALA A 51 -6.40 -3.92 6.10
C ALA A 51 -5.47 -5.12 5.93
N ASP A 52 -5.17 -5.48 4.68
CA ASP A 52 -4.31 -6.62 4.37
C ASP A 52 -2.93 -6.41 5.00
N LEU A 53 -2.36 -5.22 4.79
CA LEU A 53 -1.10 -4.80 5.40
C LEU A 53 -1.09 -3.30 5.70
N LEU A 54 -0.53 -2.95 6.87
CA LEU A 54 -0.18 -1.60 7.27
C LEU A 54 1.33 -1.51 7.48
N VAL A 55 1.93 -0.42 7.04
CA VAL A 55 3.27 0.00 7.47
C VAL A 55 3.10 1.22 8.35
N ILE A 56 3.48 1.11 9.61
CA ILE A 56 3.26 2.12 10.64
C ILE A 56 4.62 2.67 11.08
N GLU A 57 4.75 3.99 11.11
CA GLU A 57 5.90 4.66 11.71
C GLU A 57 5.94 4.41 13.22
N ASN A 58 7.00 3.77 13.71
CA ASN A 58 7.14 3.45 15.13
C ASN A 58 7.75 4.60 15.94
N GLN A 59 8.51 5.49 15.28
CA GLN A 59 9.13 6.65 15.91
C GLN A 59 8.77 7.96 15.18
N PRO A 60 7.52 8.44 15.31
CA PRO A 60 7.14 9.73 14.76
C PRO A 60 7.93 10.86 15.44
N THR A 61 8.10 11.97 14.72
CA THR A 61 8.62 13.22 15.30
C THR A 61 7.78 13.61 16.51
N ALA A 62 8.42 14.09 17.58
CA ALA A 62 7.73 14.48 18.80
C ALA A 62 6.55 15.43 18.51
N GLY A 63 5.36 15.07 19.03
CA GLY A 63 4.13 15.82 18.83
C GLY A 63 3.37 15.51 17.53
N GLN A 64 3.88 14.63 16.66
CA GLN A 64 3.16 14.16 15.48
C GLN A 64 2.53 12.77 15.71
N PRO A 65 1.34 12.49 15.17
CA PRO A 65 0.83 11.13 15.11
C PRO A 65 1.69 10.29 14.16
N PRO A 66 1.75 8.96 14.35
CA PRO A 66 2.46 8.08 13.44
C PRO A 66 1.87 8.16 12.04
N ARG A 67 2.76 8.23 11.04
CA ARG A 67 2.37 8.09 9.63
C ARG A 67 2.14 6.63 9.30
N VAL A 68 1.17 6.38 8.43
CA VAL A 68 0.78 5.03 8.01
C VAL A 68 0.71 4.95 6.50
N GLU A 69 1.15 3.84 5.95
CA GLU A 69 0.85 3.43 4.59
C GLU A 69 -0.01 2.17 4.61
N THR A 70 -1.01 2.12 3.73
CA THR A 70 -1.92 0.97 3.63
C THR A 70 -1.72 0.25 2.31
N PHE A 71 -1.78 -1.06 2.38
CA PHE A 71 -1.60 -1.94 1.23
C PHE A 71 -2.83 -2.83 1.16
N SER A 72 -3.55 -2.77 0.03
CA SER A 72 -4.63 -3.68 -0.28
C SER A 72 -4.26 -4.55 -1.46
N THR A 73 -4.33 -5.86 -1.27
CA THR A 73 -4.03 -6.83 -2.31
C THR A 73 -5.32 -7.28 -3.01
N LYS A 74 -5.18 -7.64 -4.29
CA LYS A 74 -6.28 -8.16 -5.11
C LYS A 74 -5.79 -9.34 -5.94
N SER A 75 -6.47 -10.48 -5.79
CA SER A 75 -6.36 -11.62 -6.69
C SER A 75 -7.57 -11.59 -7.63
N ARG A 76 -7.39 -11.00 -8.81
CA ARG A 76 -8.43 -10.92 -9.85
C ARG A 76 -7.84 -11.40 -11.16
N ASP A 77 -8.59 -12.20 -11.90
CA ASP A 77 -8.23 -12.53 -13.27
C ASP A 77 -8.47 -11.32 -14.18
N LEU A 78 -7.39 -10.66 -14.59
CA LEU A 78 -7.39 -9.54 -15.52
C LEU A 78 -6.84 -9.96 -16.90
N SER A 79 -6.54 -11.25 -17.09
CA SER A 79 -5.79 -11.76 -18.25
C SER A 79 -6.48 -11.51 -19.60
N ARG A 80 -7.82 -11.47 -19.56
CA ARG A 80 -8.71 -11.31 -20.72
C ARG A 80 -9.38 -9.94 -20.80
N MET A 81 -9.05 -9.03 -19.90
CA MET A 81 -9.67 -7.71 -19.87
C MET A 81 -9.01 -6.77 -20.86
N GLU A 82 -9.82 -6.08 -21.65
CA GLU A 82 -9.39 -5.02 -22.55
C GLU A 82 -9.21 -3.70 -21.78
N LEU A 83 -8.56 -2.71 -22.39
CA LEU A 83 -8.23 -1.42 -21.76
C LEU A 83 -9.40 -0.76 -21.00
N GLY A 84 -10.60 -0.75 -21.58
CA GLY A 84 -11.78 -0.15 -20.96
C GLY A 84 -12.24 -0.90 -19.70
N GLU A 85 -12.18 -2.23 -19.74
CA GLU A 85 -12.53 -3.11 -18.62
C GLU A 85 -11.50 -2.99 -17.50
N LEU A 86 -10.20 -3.01 -17.85
CA LEU A 86 -9.10 -2.78 -16.92
C LEU A 86 -9.25 -1.44 -16.20
N THR A 87 -9.50 -0.35 -16.95
CA THR A 87 -9.65 0.99 -16.36
C THR A 87 -10.84 1.03 -15.40
N THR A 88 -11.98 0.44 -15.80
CA THR A 88 -13.19 0.40 -14.97
C THR A 88 -12.96 -0.39 -13.68
N GLN A 89 -12.38 -1.59 -13.80
CA GLN A 89 -12.07 -2.47 -12.69
C GLN A 89 -11.11 -1.80 -11.70
N MET A 90 -9.99 -1.25 -12.20
CA MET A 90 -8.97 -0.61 -11.38
C MET A 90 -9.48 0.65 -10.69
N THR A 91 -10.28 1.46 -11.37
CA THR A 91 -10.90 2.65 -10.79
C THR A 91 -11.87 2.29 -9.67
N GLY A 92 -12.69 1.25 -9.86
CA GLY A 92 -13.60 0.76 -8.82
C GLY A 92 -12.84 0.29 -7.58
N ASP A 93 -11.83 -0.54 -7.78
CA ASP A 93 -11.01 -1.06 -6.68
C ASP A 93 -10.21 0.05 -5.97
N ALA A 94 -9.67 1.02 -6.71
CA ALA A 94 -8.97 2.16 -6.14
C ALA A 94 -9.90 3.04 -5.30
N LYS A 95 -11.12 3.32 -5.78
CA LYS A 95 -12.14 4.06 -5.00
C LYS A 95 -12.49 3.35 -3.71
N LEU A 96 -12.65 2.03 -3.74
CA LEU A 96 -12.92 1.23 -2.55
C LEU A 96 -11.73 1.23 -1.58
N ALA A 97 -10.50 1.07 -2.09
CA ALA A 97 -9.29 1.13 -1.29
C ALA A 97 -9.15 2.49 -0.60
N LEU A 98 -9.36 3.60 -1.32
CA LEU A 98 -9.34 4.94 -0.73
C LEU A 98 -10.43 5.13 0.32
N ARG A 99 -11.65 4.69 0.02
CA ARG A 99 -12.81 4.79 0.93
C ARG A 99 -12.54 4.11 2.27
N TYR A 100 -11.97 2.91 2.25
CA TYR A 100 -11.79 2.12 3.46
C TYR A 100 -10.43 2.27 4.12
N TYR A 101 -9.38 2.58 3.36
CA TYR A 101 -7.99 2.51 3.81
C TYR A 101 -7.18 3.79 3.59
N GLY A 102 -7.79 4.88 3.11
CA GLY A 102 -7.12 6.17 2.93
C GLY A 102 -7.49 7.22 3.97
N GLU A 103 -6.88 8.39 3.85
CA GLU A 103 -7.12 9.59 4.69
C GLU A 103 -6.77 9.36 6.17
N THR A 104 -7.76 9.19 7.05
CA THR A 104 -7.56 8.96 8.48
C THR A 104 -8.20 7.64 8.86
N LEU A 105 -7.45 6.78 9.55
CA LEU A 105 -7.91 5.49 10.03
C LEU A 105 -7.79 5.40 11.54
N LYS A 106 -8.81 4.83 12.18
CA LYS A 106 -8.72 4.35 13.56
C LYS A 106 -8.23 2.91 13.51
N ILE A 107 -6.98 2.70 13.89
CA ILE A 107 -6.37 1.38 14.02
C ILE A 107 -6.89 0.75 15.30
N ARG A 108 -7.40 -0.48 15.18
CA ARG A 108 -8.03 -1.24 16.26
C ARG A 108 -7.39 -2.62 16.36
N ARG A 109 -6.47 -2.77 17.30
CA ARG A 109 -5.87 -4.09 17.61
C ARG A 109 -5.43 -4.17 19.07
N PRO A 110 -5.21 -5.39 19.60
CA PRO A 110 -4.69 -5.56 20.95
C PRO A 110 -3.36 -4.80 21.13
N GLY A 111 -3.30 -3.95 22.17
CA GLY A 111 -2.11 -3.15 22.51
C GLY A 111 -1.89 -1.90 21.65
N MET A 112 -2.77 -1.57 20.71
CA MET A 112 -2.67 -0.36 19.89
C MET A 112 -4.06 0.10 19.41
N GLU A 113 -4.52 1.21 20.00
CA GLU A 113 -5.71 1.94 19.54
C GLU A 113 -5.32 3.39 19.27
N ILE A 114 -5.08 3.69 17.99
CA ILE A 114 -4.60 5.00 17.56
C ILE A 114 -5.38 5.49 16.36
N GLU A 115 -5.46 6.81 16.23
CA GLU A 115 -5.90 7.45 15.00
C GLU A 115 -4.66 7.93 14.24
N ALA A 116 -4.55 7.54 12.97
CA ALA A 116 -3.38 7.82 12.15
C ALA A 116 -3.78 8.33 10.77
N ARG A 117 -2.98 9.25 10.23
CA ARG A 117 -3.14 9.74 8.86
C ARG A 117 -2.39 8.83 7.90
N VAL A 118 -3.15 8.23 7.00
CA VAL A 118 -2.64 7.47 5.87
C VAL A 118 -2.00 8.42 4.88
N GLN A 119 -0.71 8.22 4.63
CA GLN A 119 0.06 8.99 3.66
C GLN A 119 -0.17 8.47 2.24
N ARG A 120 -0.38 7.16 2.12
CA ARG A 120 -0.42 6.45 0.84
C ARG A 120 -1.25 5.19 0.94
N VAL A 121 -2.11 4.98 -0.05
CA VAL A 121 -2.83 3.73 -0.27
C VAL A 121 -2.22 3.04 -1.47
N ARG A 122 -1.81 1.78 -1.33
CA ARG A 122 -1.26 0.96 -2.41
C ARG A 122 -2.22 -0.18 -2.73
N LEU A 123 -2.73 -0.17 -3.95
CA LEU A 123 -3.54 -1.24 -4.49
C LEU A 123 -2.65 -2.15 -5.34
N ILE A 124 -2.44 -3.37 -4.88
CA ILE A 124 -1.53 -4.33 -5.49
C ILE A 124 -2.33 -5.48 -6.08
N TYR A 125 -2.26 -5.65 -7.39
CA TYR A 125 -2.77 -6.82 -8.06
C TYR A 125 -1.74 -7.93 -8.05
N GLU A 126 -2.21 -9.15 -7.83
CA GLU A 126 -1.41 -10.35 -8.08
C GLU A 126 -1.11 -10.46 -9.58
N GLY A 127 0.16 -10.70 -9.93
CA GLY A 127 0.60 -10.91 -11.30
C GLY A 127 0.52 -12.38 -11.73
N GLY A 128 1.52 -12.83 -12.48
CA GLY A 128 1.51 -14.16 -13.10
C GLY A 128 0.41 -14.31 -14.16
N GLU A 129 -0.30 -15.43 -14.14
CA GLU A 129 -1.36 -15.76 -15.11
C GLU A 129 -2.58 -14.84 -15.01
N LEU A 130 -2.72 -14.10 -13.89
CA LEU A 130 -3.82 -13.16 -13.67
C LEU A 130 -3.58 -11.79 -14.32
N LYS A 131 -2.35 -11.53 -14.79
CA LYS A 131 -1.96 -10.24 -15.36
C LYS A 131 -2.55 -10.08 -16.77
N PRO A 132 -2.93 -8.85 -17.19
CA PRO A 132 -3.39 -8.61 -18.55
C PRO A 132 -2.36 -8.99 -19.60
N SER A 133 -2.83 -9.54 -20.72
CA SER A 133 -1.97 -9.98 -21.83
C SER A 133 -1.33 -8.80 -22.58
N GLY A 134 -1.95 -7.62 -22.58
CA GLY A 134 -1.49 -6.40 -23.26
C GLY A 134 -0.73 -5.45 -22.33
N PRO A 135 0.62 -5.32 -22.43
CA PRO A 135 1.40 -4.44 -21.54
C PRO A 135 1.12 -2.94 -21.76
N ILE A 136 0.77 -2.54 -22.99
CA ILE A 136 0.41 -1.16 -23.33
C ILE A 136 -0.93 -0.78 -22.71
N ASP A 137 -1.91 -1.68 -22.77
CA ASP A 137 -3.24 -1.47 -22.17
C ASP A 137 -3.15 -1.44 -20.65
N LEU A 138 -2.30 -2.28 -20.06
CA LEU A 138 -2.05 -2.26 -18.63
C LEU A 138 -1.48 -0.92 -18.16
N LYS A 139 -0.43 -0.43 -18.81
CA LYS A 139 0.17 0.87 -18.45
C LYS A 139 -0.85 2.00 -18.61
N SER A 140 -1.58 2.00 -19.71
CA SER A 140 -2.62 3.01 -19.98
C SER A 140 -3.75 2.97 -18.95
N ALA A 141 -4.18 1.78 -18.52
CA ALA A 141 -5.20 1.63 -17.48
C ALA A 141 -4.72 2.14 -16.12
N VAL A 142 -3.47 1.86 -15.74
CA VAL A 142 -2.87 2.38 -14.51
C VAL A 142 -2.79 3.90 -14.53
N GLU A 143 -2.32 4.50 -15.63
CA GLU A 143 -2.21 5.96 -15.79
C GLU A 143 -3.59 6.66 -15.74
N ARG A 144 -4.60 6.07 -16.41
CA ARG A 144 -5.98 6.56 -16.36
C ARG A 144 -6.55 6.48 -14.95
N THR A 145 -6.36 5.35 -14.28
CA THR A 145 -6.80 5.16 -12.88
C THR A 145 -6.14 6.18 -11.95
N ALA A 146 -4.83 6.42 -12.08
CA ALA A 146 -4.11 7.41 -11.28
C ALA A 146 -4.55 8.86 -11.60
N THR A 147 -5.10 9.09 -12.79
CA THR A 147 -5.71 10.37 -13.15
C THR A 147 -7.04 10.57 -12.46
N GLU A 148 -7.88 9.53 -12.42
CA GLU A 148 -9.24 9.58 -11.84
C GLU A 148 -9.28 9.47 -10.31
N VAL A 149 -8.43 8.63 -9.72
CA VAL A 149 -8.43 8.33 -8.28
C VAL A 149 -7.12 8.79 -7.66
N LYS A 150 -7.11 10.04 -7.17
CA LYS A 150 -5.96 10.60 -6.45
C LYS A 150 -5.80 9.93 -5.07
N GLY A 151 -4.56 9.76 -4.64
CA GLY A 151 -4.22 9.19 -3.34
C GLY A 151 -4.12 7.66 -3.29
N VAL A 152 -4.26 6.98 -4.43
CA VAL A 152 -4.04 5.53 -4.55
C VAL A 152 -2.98 5.26 -5.61
N GLU A 153 -1.96 4.48 -5.25
CA GLU A 153 -0.96 3.95 -6.17
C GLU A 153 -1.36 2.53 -6.58
N VAL A 154 -1.39 2.25 -7.88
CA VAL A 154 -1.75 0.93 -8.42
C VAL A 154 -0.51 0.24 -8.95
N SER A 155 -0.27 -1.01 -8.54
CA SER A 155 0.85 -1.82 -9.01
C SER A 155 0.51 -3.30 -9.11
N PHE A 156 1.45 -4.08 -9.62
CA PHE A 156 1.35 -5.53 -9.82
C PHE A 156 2.59 -6.20 -9.20
N GLN A 157 2.40 -7.37 -8.58
CA GLN A 157 3.49 -8.19 -8.02
C GLN A 157 3.78 -9.42 -8.88
#